data_AF-A0A949B858-F1
#
_entry.id   AF-A0A949B858-F1
#
_cell.length_a   1.000
_cell.length_b   1.000
_cell.length_c   1.000
_cell.angle_alpha   90.00
_cell.angle_beta   90.00
_cell.angle_gamma   90.00
#
_symmetry.space_group_name_H-M   'P 1'
#
loop_
_entity.id
_entity.type
_entity.pdbx_description
1 polymer ?
#
loop_
_entity_poly.entity_id
_entity_poly.type
_entity_poly.pdbx_seq_one_letter_code
_entity_poly.pdbx_strand_id
1 'polypeptide(L)'
;MKTLEESVVTAMDGSDSGLFPFSPYILQDLWEIGASPEVIIELVRKHTNNYYSLSILDLGCGKGAVSIKLAKEFNCTCLGIDAIKEFINEA
;
A
#
# COMPACT_ATOMS: atom_id res chain seq x y z
N MET A 1 -19.92 -8.85 -12.00
CA MET A 1 -18.55 -8.81 -11.44
C MET A 1 -18.02 -7.42 -11.75
N LYS A 2 -17.46 -6.70 -10.77
CA LYS A 2 -16.89 -5.36 -11.02
C LYS A 2 -15.62 -5.47 -11.86
N THR A 3 -15.30 -4.46 -12.66
CA THR A 3 -13.97 -4.37 -13.29
C THR A 3 -12.90 -4.06 -12.25
N LEU A 4 -11.62 -4.15 -12.63
CA LEU A 4 -10.52 -3.77 -11.75
C LEU A 4 -10.62 -2.28 -11.38
N GLU A 5 -10.87 -1.42 -12.37
CA GLU A 5 -11.00 0.02 -12.19
C GLU A 5 -12.16 0.38 -11.25
N GLU A 6 -13.33 -0.23 -11.46
CA GLU A 6 -14.49 -0.06 -10.56
C GLU A 6 -14.18 -0.51 -9.13
N SER A 7 -13.42 -1.60 -8.98
CA SER A 7 -13.03 -2.13 -7.67
C SER A 7 -12.08 -1.18 -6.95
N VAL A 8 -11.09 -0.64 -7.65
CA VAL A 8 -10.13 0.32 -7.09
C VAL A 8 -10.81 1.61 -6.68
N VAL A 9 -11.62 2.20 -7.58
CA VAL A 9 -12.36 3.43 -7.26
C VAL A 9 -13.28 3.22 -6.06
N THR A 10 -14.00 2.09 -6.00
CA THR A 10 -14.84 1.77 -4.83
C THR A 10 -13.99 1.65 -3.55
N ALA A 11 -12.83 1.00 -3.61
CA ALA A 11 -11.96 0.79 -2.43
C ALA A 11 -11.38 2.11 -1.89
N MET A 12 -11.31 3.14 -2.73
CA MET A 12 -10.88 4.49 -2.37
C MET A 12 -12.07 5.41 -2.02
N ASP A 13 -13.25 4.84 -1.71
CA ASP A 13 -14.51 5.56 -1.45
C ASP A 13 -14.98 6.48 -2.59
N GLY A 14 -14.51 6.23 -3.81
CA GLY A 14 -14.95 6.92 -5.02
C GLY A 14 -16.25 6.35 -5.60
N SER A 15 -17.00 7.20 -6.30
CA SER A 15 -18.27 6.84 -6.94
C SER A 15 -18.25 6.90 -8.48
N ASP A 16 -17.20 7.49 -9.07
CA ASP A 16 -17.03 7.65 -10.52
C ASP A 16 -15.76 6.93 -10.99
N SER A 17 -15.92 5.87 -11.78
CA SER A 17 -14.80 5.11 -12.34
C SER A 17 -13.96 5.92 -13.33
N GLY A 18 -14.50 7.03 -13.86
CA GLY A 18 -13.77 8.00 -14.66
C GLY A 18 -12.60 8.67 -13.91
N LEU A 19 -12.55 8.56 -12.58
CA LEU A 19 -11.43 9.05 -11.76
C LEU A 19 -10.20 8.14 -11.81
N PHE A 20 -10.36 6.85 -12.14
CA PHE A 20 -9.28 5.86 -12.08
C PHE A 20 -8.00 6.30 -12.85
N PRO A 21 -8.08 6.80 -14.10
CA PRO A 21 -6.90 7.24 -14.84
C PRO A 21 -6.20 8.45 -14.23
N PHE A 22 -6.90 9.22 -13.38
CA PHE A 22 -6.38 10.43 -12.74
C PHE A 22 -5.87 10.16 -11.32
N SER A 23 -6.15 8.99 -10.73
CA SER A 23 -5.66 8.61 -9.40
C SER A 23 -4.15 8.82 -9.22
N PRO A 24 -3.27 8.46 -10.19
CA PRO A 24 -1.84 8.73 -10.08
C PRO A 24 -1.52 10.21 -9.88
N TYR A 25 -2.17 11.08 -10.65
CA TYR A 25 -1.96 12.53 -10.58
C TYR A 25 -2.57 13.15 -9.32
N ILE A 26 -3.79 12.75 -8.96
CA ILE A 26 -4.50 13.27 -7.78
C ILE A 26 -3.70 13.00 -6.50
N LEU A 27 -3.04 11.84 -6.42
CA LEU A 27 -2.33 11.37 -5.24
C LEU A 27 -0.81 11.51 -5.35
N GLN A 28 -0.30 12.22 -6.36
CA GLN A 28 1.13 12.31 -6.63
C GLN A 28 1.95 12.86 -5.46
N ASP A 29 1.41 13.83 -4.71
CA ASP A 29 2.11 14.48 -3.60
C ASP A 29 2.05 13.70 -2.29
N LEU A 30 1.27 12.61 -2.25
CA LEU A 30 1.13 11.75 -1.09
C LEU A 30 1.94 10.47 -1.29
N TRP A 31 2.87 10.20 -0.38
CA TRP A 31 3.53 8.89 -0.33
C TRP A 31 2.63 7.85 0.37
N GLU A 32 1.94 8.28 1.44
CA GLU A 32 1.02 7.48 2.23
C GLU A 32 -0.42 7.71 1.75
N ILE A 33 -1.09 6.66 1.27
CA ILE A 33 -2.42 6.74 0.62
C ILE A 33 -3.48 6.01 1.46
N GLY A 34 -3.29 5.93 2.79
CA GLY A 34 -4.31 5.35 3.67
C GLY A 34 -3.77 4.95 5.05
N ALA A 35 -2.98 3.88 5.11
CA ALA A 35 -2.47 3.36 6.38
C ALA A 35 -1.25 4.17 6.87
N SER A 36 -1.24 4.55 8.15
CA SER A 36 -0.06 5.12 8.81
C SER A 36 0.99 4.03 9.03
N PRO A 37 2.19 4.17 8.44
CA PRO A 37 3.26 3.18 8.62
C PRO A 37 3.69 3.00 10.07
N GLU A 38 3.69 4.07 10.87
CA GLU A 38 4.08 4.05 12.28
C GLU A 38 3.12 3.17 13.09
N VAL A 39 1.81 3.30 12.85
CA VAL A 39 0.80 2.45 13.50
C VAL A 39 1.00 0.99 13.11
N ILE A 40 1.27 0.70 11.83
CA ILE A 40 1.50 -0.67 11.37
C ILE A 40 2.78 -1.25 11.99
N ILE A 41 3.85 -0.47 12.08
CA ILE A 41 5.11 -0.87 12.73
C ILE A 41 4.86 -1.24 14.20
N GLU A 42 4.11 -0.42 14.94
CA GLU A 42 3.78 -0.72 16.33
C GLU A 42 2.95 -2.01 16.47
N LEU A 43 2.02 -2.25 15.55
CA LEU A 43 1.23 -3.48 15.53
C LEU A 43 2.12 -4.71 15.27
N VAL A 44 3.02 -4.63 14.30
CA VAL A 44 3.98 -5.73 14.01
C VAL A 44 4.87 -5.98 15.23
N ARG A 45 5.42 -4.92 15.85
CA ARG A 45 6.27 -5.03 17.04
C ARG A 45 5.54 -5.65 18.23
N LYS A 46 4.27 -5.32 18.40
CA LYS A 46 3.45 -5.83 19.52
C LYS A 46 3.06 -7.30 19.36
N HIS A 47 2.89 -7.76 18.12
CA HIS A 47 2.28 -9.06 17.84
C HIS A 47 3.24 -10.07 17.19
N THR A 48 4.47 -9.67 16.89
CA THR A 48 5.51 -10.53 16.29
C THR A 48 6.79 -10.43 17.09
N ASN A 49 7.45 -11.56 17.35
CA ASN A 49 8.66 -11.60 18.17
C ASN A 49 9.92 -12.04 17.39
N ASN A 50 9.76 -12.59 16.18
CA ASN A 50 10.87 -13.05 15.34
C ASN A 50 10.82 -12.34 13.98
N TYR A 51 11.70 -11.36 13.81
CA TYR A 51 11.76 -10.54 12.60
C TYR A 51 12.67 -11.12 11.52
N TYR A 52 13.61 -12.00 11.87
CA TYR A 52 14.63 -12.51 10.95
C TYR A 52 14.03 -13.35 9.80
N SER A 53 12.89 -13.99 10.06
CA SER A 53 12.13 -14.75 9.06
C SER A 53 10.80 -14.09 8.69
N LEU A 54 10.60 -12.82 9.06
CA LEU A 54 9.35 -12.13 8.78
C LEU A 54 9.24 -11.84 7.28
N SER A 55 8.15 -12.32 6.69
CA SER A 55 7.78 -12.06 5.30
C SER A 55 6.39 -11.42 5.30
N ILE A 56 6.28 -10.24 4.69
CA ILE A 56 5.08 -9.42 4.71
C ILE A 56 4.46 -9.38 3.32
N LEU A 57 3.15 -9.56 3.24
CA LEU A 57 2.36 -9.34 2.04
C LEU A 57 1.49 -8.10 2.27
N ASP A 58 1.63 -7.10 1.39
CA ASP A 58 0.92 -5.83 1.45
C ASP A 58 0.03 -5.68 0.20
N LEU A 59 -1.29 -5.71 0.39
CA LEU A 59 -2.29 -5.71 -0.68
C LEU A 59 -2.94 -4.34 -0.77
N GLY A 60 -2.86 -3.71 -1.94
CA GLY A 60 -3.14 -2.27 -2.07
C GLY A 60 -2.01 -1.44 -1.48
N CYS A 61 -0.76 -1.84 -1.75
CA CYS A 61 0.42 -1.25 -1.10
C CYS A 61 0.68 0.21 -1.51
N GLY A 62 -0.05 0.72 -2.52
CA GLY A 62 0.16 2.04 -3.10
C GLY A 62 1.62 2.20 -3.52
N LYS A 63 2.23 3.31 -3.07
CA LYS A 63 3.63 3.67 -3.33
C LYS A 63 4.62 3.04 -2.35
N GLY A 64 4.19 1.99 -1.64
CA GLY A 64 5.04 1.18 -0.78
C GLY A 64 5.42 1.82 0.56
N ALA A 65 4.82 2.94 0.98
CA ALA A 65 5.22 3.67 2.20
C ALA A 65 5.27 2.76 3.45
N VAL A 66 4.25 1.92 3.64
CA VAL A 66 4.17 0.95 4.76
C VAL A 66 5.23 -0.15 4.58
N SER A 67 5.22 -0.84 3.44
CA SER A 67 6.15 -1.93 3.12
C SER A 67 7.63 -1.52 3.25
N ILE A 68 8.02 -0.37 2.70
CA ILE A 68 9.41 0.11 2.73
C ILE A 68 9.84 0.45 4.16
N LYS A 69 8.98 1.11 4.94
CA LYS A 69 9.28 1.44 6.34
C LYS A 69 9.37 0.17 7.20
N LEU A 70 8.50 -0.83 6.99
CA LEU A 70 8.57 -2.13 7.65
C LEU A 70 9.85 -2.90 7.32
N ALA A 71 10.22 -2.97 6.03
CA ALA A 71 11.44 -3.63 5.59
C ALA A 71 12.67 -3.00 6.24
N LYS A 72 12.72 -1.66 6.32
CA LYS A 72 13.81 -0.92 6.99
C LYS A 72 13.86 -1.15 8.50
N GLU A 73 12.71 -1.10 9.18
CA GLU A 73 12.63 -1.23 10.64
C GLU A 73 12.99 -2.63 11.13
N PHE A 74 12.49 -3.66 10.44
CA PHE A 74 12.59 -5.05 10.90
C PHE A 74 13.62 -5.89 10.13
N ASN A 75 14.29 -5.31 9.14
CA ASN A 75 15.17 -6.01 8.21
C ASN A 75 14.49 -7.26 7.60
N CYS A 76 13.23 -7.09 7.23
CA CYS A 76 12.34 -8.16 6.75
C CYS A 76 12.11 -8.06 5.23
N THR A 77 11.49 -9.09 4.64
CA THR A 77 11.11 -9.06 3.22
C THR A 77 9.65 -8.69 3.06
N CYS A 78 9.35 -7.75 2.16
CA CYS A 78 7.98 -7.34 1.85
C CYS A 78 7.67 -7.60 0.36
N LEU A 79 6.48 -8.12 0.09
CA LEU A 79 5.88 -8.20 -1.24
C LEU A 79 4.67 -7.27 -1.28
N GLY A 80 4.79 -6.17 -2.02
CA GLY A 80 3.69 -5.24 -2.29
C GLY A 80 2.98 -5.57 -3.60
N ILE A 81 1.66 -5.52 -3.60
CA ILE A 81 0.83 -5.66 -4.80
C ILE A 81 -0.16 -4.51 -4.83
N ASP A 82 -0.21 -3.80 -5.95
CA ASP A 82 -1.20 -2.75 -6.20
C ASP A 82 -1.77 -2.85 -7.62
N ALA A 83 -3.01 -2.39 -7.78
CA ALA A 83 -3.73 -2.40 -9.05
C ALA A 83 -3.39 -1.20 -9.95
N ILE A 84 -2.78 -0.14 -9.38
CA ILE A 84 -2.34 1.04 -10.12
C ILE A 84 -0.83 0.93 -10.36
N LYS A 85 -0.45 0.65 -11.61
CA LYS A 85 0.94 0.43 -12.01
C LYS A 85 1.85 1.62 -11.69
N GLU A 86 1.33 2.83 -11.83
CA GLU A 86 2.05 4.08 -11.59
C GLU A 86 2.49 4.21 -10.13
N PHE A 87 1.67 3.74 -9.18
CA PHE A 87 2.04 3.70 -7.76
C PHE A 87 3.20 2.74 -7.51
N ILE A 88 3.20 1.57 -8.14
CA ILE A 88 4.30 0.60 -8.04
C ILE A 88 5.60 1.15 -8.65
N ASN A 89 5.52 1.89 -9.76
CA ASN A 89 6.71 2.48 -10.38
C ASN A 89 7.34 3.60 -9.53
N GLU A 90 6.58 4.21 -8.63
CA GLU A 90 7.05 5.27 -7.73
C GLU A 90 7.69 4.71 -6.44
N ALA A 91 7.35 3.48 -6.06
CA ALA A 91 7.85 2.78 -4.86
C ALA A 91 9.36 2.45 -4.94
#